data_AF-A0A2R8ALF1-F1
#
_entry.id   AF-A0A2R8ALF1-F1
#
_cell.length_a   1.000
_cell.length_b   1.000
_cell.length_c   1.000
_cell.angle_alpha   90.00
_cell.angle_beta   90.00
_cell.angle_gamma   90.00
#
_symmetry.space_group_name_H-M   'P 1'
#
loop_
_entity.id
_entity.type
_entity.pdbx_description
1 polymer ?
#
loop_
_entity_poly.entity_id
_entity_poly.type
_entity_poly.pdbx_seq_one_letter_code
_entity_poly.pdbx_strand_id
1 'polypeptide(L)'
;MTAVLPDYYFRVRENGAFVFKVDTENRQRRIELDQIAVVNIKNGDVKPQGGRELSDEDKAAISDWMEQRRAQLKQRDIDDILRTVDHLNLTTHWAQARASDEDLEQVTDALLLAMHDLRTMLVRKKADRLIKG
;
A
#
# COMPACT_ATOMS: atom_id res chain seq x y z
N MET A 1 10.88 19.86 -24.17
CA MET A 1 9.53 20.07 -23.63
C MET A 1 9.66 20.37 -22.15
N THR A 2 9.34 21.58 -21.71
CA THR A 2 9.13 21.84 -20.28
C THR A 2 7.91 21.04 -19.87
N ALA A 3 8.09 20.01 -19.06
CA ALA A 3 6.99 19.21 -18.54
C ALA A 3 6.06 20.13 -17.74
N VAL A 4 4.80 20.21 -18.15
CA VAL A 4 3.76 20.91 -17.38
C VAL A 4 3.63 20.19 -16.05
N LEU A 5 3.73 20.93 -14.95
CA LEU A 5 3.60 20.38 -13.60
C LEU A 5 2.11 20.13 -13.30
N PRO A 6 1.80 19.09 -12.50
CA PRO A 6 0.42 18.85 -12.08
C PRO A 6 -0.04 19.90 -11.07
N ASP A 7 -1.34 20.22 -11.05
CA ASP A 7 -1.94 21.18 -10.12
C ASP A 7 -1.88 20.72 -8.65
N TYR A 8 -1.81 19.40 -8.44
CA TYR A 8 -1.76 18.79 -7.12
C TYR A 8 -0.60 17.81 -7.00
N TYR A 9 0.04 17.82 -5.84
CA TYR A 9 1.04 16.84 -5.45
C TYR A 9 0.64 16.14 -4.16
N PHE A 10 0.56 14.81 -4.21
CA PHE A 10 0.20 13.97 -3.07
C PHE A 10 1.43 13.27 -2.52
N ARG A 11 1.94 13.75 -1.38
CA ARG A 11 3.06 13.12 -0.70
C ARG A 11 2.55 11.96 0.15
N VAL A 12 2.72 10.74 -0.36
CA VAL A 12 2.30 9.50 0.28
C VAL A 12 2.97 9.32 1.64
N ARG A 13 2.19 8.79 2.58
CA ARG A 13 2.62 8.27 3.88
C ARG A 13 1.94 6.92 4.13
N GLU A 14 2.29 6.26 5.23
CA GLU A 14 1.79 4.93 5.59
C GLU A 14 0.25 4.83 5.49
N ASN A 15 -0.48 5.81 6.03
CA ASN A 15 -1.94 5.77 6.11
C ASN A 15 -2.66 6.80 5.24
N GLY A 16 -2.00 7.37 4.22
CA GLY A 16 -2.65 8.34 3.32
C GLY A 16 -1.66 9.28 2.66
N ALA A 17 -1.92 10.59 2.65
CA ALA A 17 -1.02 11.58 2.07
C ALA A 17 -1.17 12.98 2.68
N PHE A 18 -0.12 13.78 2.52
CA PHE A 18 -0.24 15.24 2.52
C PHE A 18 -0.59 15.70 1.11
N VAL A 19 -1.55 16.62 1.00
CA VAL A 19 -2.02 17.17 -0.27
C VAL A 19 -1.48 18.58 -0.41
N PHE A 20 -0.74 18.82 -1.49
CA PHE A 20 -0.20 20.13 -1.82
C PHE A 20 -0.84 20.62 -3.12
N LYS A 21 -1.27 21.89 -3.13
CA LYS A 21 -1.53 22.62 -4.37
C LYS A 21 -0.20 23.15 -4.88
N VAL A 22 0.07 22.94 -6.17
CA VAL A 22 1.32 23.33 -6.81
C VAL A 22 1.12 24.68 -7.46
N ASP A 23 1.82 25.70 -6.97
CA ASP A 23 1.85 27.02 -7.60
C ASP A 23 3.15 27.18 -8.40
N THR A 24 3.00 27.58 -9.66
CA THR A 24 4.09 27.78 -10.61
C THR A 24 4.12 29.19 -11.21
N GLU A 25 3.18 30.06 -10.81
CA GLU A 25 2.98 31.40 -11.39
C GLU A 25 3.78 32.50 -10.66
N ASN A 26 4.69 32.15 -9.76
CA ASN A 26 5.58 33.14 -9.17
C ASN A 26 6.56 33.69 -10.22
N ARG A 27 6.75 35.02 -10.26
CA ARG A 27 7.71 35.76 -11.11
C ARG A 27 9.13 35.15 -11.12
N GLN A 28 9.49 34.37 -10.11
CA GLN A 28 10.78 33.70 -9.98
C GLN A 28 10.87 32.28 -10.59
N ARG A 29 9.80 31.74 -11.22
CA ARG A 29 9.71 30.35 -11.72
C ARG A 29 10.04 29.30 -10.66
N ARG A 30 9.71 29.56 -9.40
CA ARG A 30 9.89 28.61 -8.29
C ARG A 30 8.62 27.80 -8.12
N ILE A 31 8.78 26.52 -7.83
CA ILE A 31 7.67 25.63 -7.47
C ILE A 31 7.36 25.89 -6.00
N GLU A 32 6.15 26.35 -5.71
CA GLU A 32 5.63 26.48 -4.36
C GLU A 32 4.62 25.37 -4.09
N LEU A 33 4.70 24.78 -2.90
CA LEU A 33 3.83 23.69 -2.47
C LEU A 33 3.03 24.17 -1.27
N ASP A 34 1.79 24.58 -1.51
CA ASP A 34 0.87 24.96 -0.44
C ASP A 34 0.14 23.71 0.06
N GLN A 35 0.39 23.32 1.32
CA GLN A 35 -0.29 22.17 1.89
C GLN A 35 -1.75 22.53 2.18
N ILE A 36 -2.68 21.93 1.46
CA ILE A 36 -4.10 22.24 1.58
C ILE A 36 -4.84 21.26 2.49
N ALA A 37 -4.38 20.01 2.58
CA ALA A 37 -5.07 18.97 3.32
C ALA A 37 -4.17 17.81 3.73
N VAL A 38 -4.71 17.01 4.65
CA VAL A 38 -4.18 15.74 5.11
C VAL A 38 -5.25 14.67 4.88
N VAL A 39 -4.90 13.61 4.15
CA VAL A 39 -5.81 12.52 3.80
C VAL A 39 -5.46 11.26 4.57
N ASN A 40 -6.47 10.55 5.06
CA ASN A 40 -6.36 9.20 5.61
C ASN A 40 -7.08 8.22 4.69
N ILE A 41 -6.33 7.29 4.10
CA ILE A 41 -6.87 6.36 3.10
C ILE A 41 -7.69 5.23 3.73
N LYS A 42 -7.42 4.89 5.00
CA LYS A 42 -8.05 3.78 5.73
C LYS A 42 -9.50 4.09 6.05
N ASN A 43 -9.78 5.25 6.62
CA ASN A 43 -11.14 5.66 6.98
C ASN A 43 -11.78 6.66 5.99
N GLY A 44 -10.97 7.27 5.12
CA GLY A 44 -11.44 8.24 4.15
C GLY A 44 -11.43 9.70 4.61
N ASP A 45 -10.93 9.97 5.82
CA ASP A 45 -10.95 11.34 6.37
C ASP A 45 -10.05 12.28 5.57
N VAL A 46 -10.57 13.46 5.28
CA VAL A 46 -9.82 14.58 4.71
C VAL A 46 -9.85 15.72 5.72
N LYS A 47 -8.68 16.12 6.21
CA LYS A 47 -8.52 17.21 7.17
C LYS A 47 -7.88 18.41 6.46
N PRO A 48 -8.60 19.51 6.22
CA PRO A 48 -8.01 20.72 5.66
C PRO A 48 -6.92 21.28 6.57
N GLN A 49 -5.86 21.81 5.98
CA GLN A 49 -4.76 22.43 6.71
C GLN A 49 -5.14 23.84 7.14
N GLY A 50 -4.84 24.21 8.39
CA GLY A 50 -5.01 25.59 8.87
C GLY A 50 -6.46 26.09 8.94
N GLY A 51 -7.45 25.20 8.95
CA GLY A 51 -8.87 25.57 9.05
C GLY A 51 -9.46 26.17 7.77
N ARG A 52 -8.76 26.08 6.63
CA ARG A 52 -9.28 26.51 5.33
C ARG A 52 -10.44 25.64 4.86
N GLU A 53 -11.30 26.22 4.03
CA GLU A 53 -12.22 25.44 3.21
C GLU A 53 -11.52 24.94 1.95
N LEU A 54 -11.83 23.70 1.56
CA LEU A 54 -11.38 23.12 0.30
C LEU A 54 -12.37 23.50 -0.80
N SER A 55 -11.85 23.93 -1.95
CA SER A 55 -12.65 24.14 -3.16
C SER A 55 -13.18 22.81 -3.70
N ASP A 56 -14.16 22.87 -4.59
CA ASP A 56 -14.71 21.64 -5.20
C ASP A 56 -13.68 20.93 -6.10
N GLU A 57 -12.77 21.69 -6.71
CA GLU A 57 -11.61 21.16 -7.44
C GLU A 57 -10.65 20.42 -6.50
N ASP A 58 -10.35 20.98 -5.33
CA ASP A 58 -9.49 20.32 -4.32
C ASP A 58 -10.13 18.99 -3.88
N LYS A 59 -11.45 19.00 -3.60
CA LYS A 59 -12.19 17.81 -3.18
C LYS A 59 -12.20 16.74 -4.26
N ALA A 60 -12.44 17.11 -5.51
CA ALA A 60 -12.45 16.20 -6.65
C ALA A 60 -11.07 15.54 -6.82
N ALA A 61 -10.00 16.33 -6.85
CA ALA A 61 -8.63 15.82 -6.97
C ALA A 61 -8.26 14.87 -5.83
N ILE A 62 -8.67 15.18 -4.60
CA ILE A 62 -8.45 14.31 -3.43
C ILE A 62 -9.21 13.00 -3.58
N SER A 63 -10.49 13.05 -3.98
CA SER A 63 -11.33 11.87 -4.17
C SER A 63 -10.75 10.93 -5.22
N ASP A 64 -10.39 11.46 -6.40
CA ASP A 64 -9.82 10.68 -7.51
C ASP A 64 -8.49 10.04 -7.10
N TRP A 65 -7.63 10.81 -6.43
CA TRP A 65 -6.37 10.27 -5.90
C TRP A 65 -6.60 9.15 -4.89
N MET A 66 -7.58 9.28 -4.00
CA MET A 66 -7.90 8.26 -3.01
C MET A 66 -8.41 6.97 -3.66
N GLU A 67 -9.26 7.07 -4.68
CA GLU A 67 -9.75 5.90 -5.42
C GLU A 67 -8.59 5.16 -6.10
N GLN A 68 -7.78 5.87 -6.86
CA GLN A 68 -6.60 5.31 -7.52
C GLN A 68 -5.63 4.69 -6.51
N ARG A 69 -5.43 5.35 -5.38
CA ARG A 69 -4.53 4.85 -4.33
C ARG A 69 -5.06 3.56 -3.71
N ARG A 70 -6.37 3.46 -3.45
CA ARG A 70 -6.98 2.22 -2.93
C ARG A 70 -6.86 1.08 -3.92
N ALA A 71 -7.10 1.33 -5.20
CA ALA A 71 -6.94 0.33 -6.26
C ALA A 71 -5.49 -0.18 -6.33
N GLN A 72 -4.51 0.74 -6.29
CA GLN A 72 -3.10 0.41 -6.29
C GLN A 72 -2.69 -0.40 -5.05
N LEU A 73 -3.15 -0.01 -3.86
CA LEU A 73 -2.87 -0.74 -2.62
C LEU A 73 -3.43 -2.16 -2.69
N LYS A 74 -4.67 -2.32 -3.18
CA LYS A 74 -5.29 -3.64 -3.35
C LYS A 74 -4.51 -4.55 -4.31
N GLN A 75 -3.95 -3.99 -5.39
CA GLN A 75 -3.08 -4.75 -6.29
C GLN A 75 -1.81 -5.20 -5.57
N ARG A 76 -1.17 -4.28 -4.83
CA ARG A 76 0.05 -4.57 -4.07
C ARG A 76 -0.17 -5.62 -2.97
N ASP A 77 -1.32 -5.59 -2.30
CA ASP A 77 -1.65 -6.59 -1.26
C ASP A 77 -1.62 -8.01 -1.83
N ILE A 78 -2.15 -8.22 -3.05
CA ILE A 78 -2.10 -9.53 -3.71
C ILE A 78 -0.67 -9.87 -4.12
N ASP A 79 0.08 -8.93 -4.68
CA ASP A 79 1.47 -9.15 -5.06
C ASP A 79 2.35 -9.51 -3.84
N ASP A 80 2.12 -8.88 -2.69
CA ASP A 80 2.81 -9.20 -1.43
C ASP A 80 2.49 -10.62 -0.92
N ILE A 81 1.23 -11.05 -1.07
CA ILE A 81 0.84 -12.43 -0.74
C ILE A 81 1.50 -13.42 -1.72
N LEU A 82 1.59 -13.10 -3.01
CA LEU A 82 2.28 -13.93 -3.99
C LEU A 82 3.79 -14.02 -3.70
N ARG A 83 4.43 -12.93 -3.24
CA ARG A 83 5.82 -12.97 -2.76
C ARG A 83 6.02 -13.96 -1.61
N THR A 84 5.00 -14.21 -0.78
CA THR A 84 5.09 -15.24 0.28
C THR A 84 5.25 -16.64 -0.31
N VAL A 85 4.59 -16.93 -1.43
CA VAL A 85 4.74 -18.21 -2.15
C VAL A 85 6.17 -18.38 -2.64
N ASP A 86 6.74 -17.32 -3.22
CA ASP A 86 8.14 -17.34 -3.69
C ASP A 86 9.11 -17.56 -2.52
N HIS A 87 8.91 -16.88 -1.39
CA HIS A 87 9.73 -17.09 -0.19
C HIS A 87 9.64 -18.53 0.32
N LEU A 88 8.45 -19.15 0.34
CA LEU A 88 8.30 -20.56 0.75
C LEU A 88 9.03 -21.50 -0.22
N ASN A 89 8.96 -21.24 -1.52
CA ASN A 89 9.65 -22.04 -2.54
C ASN A 89 11.17 -21.90 -2.41
N LEU A 90 11.68 -20.68 -2.25
CA LEU A 90 13.10 -20.40 -2.04
C LEU A 90 13.62 -21.01 -0.73
N THR A 91 12.81 -20.95 0.33
CA THR A 91 13.12 -21.57 1.64
C THR A 91 13.20 -23.08 1.50
N THR A 92 12.26 -23.69 0.78
CA THR A 92 12.29 -25.14 0.47
C THR A 92 13.57 -25.52 -0.27
N HIS A 93 13.95 -24.74 -1.29
CA HIS A 93 15.18 -25.00 -2.03
C HIS A 93 16.43 -24.80 -1.17
N TRP A 94 16.48 -23.77 -0.33
CA TRP A 94 17.57 -23.56 0.62
C TRP A 94 17.70 -24.75 1.59
N ALA A 95 16.59 -25.23 2.17
CA ALA A 95 16.58 -26.36 3.08
C ALA A 95 17.14 -27.63 2.43
N GLN A 96 16.84 -27.84 1.15
CA GLN A 96 17.33 -29.01 0.39
C GLN A 96 18.81 -28.91 0.00
N ALA A 97 19.26 -27.72 -0.40
CA ALA A 97 20.54 -27.55 -1.09
C ALA A 97 21.66 -26.97 -0.22
N ARG A 98 21.33 -26.32 0.91
CA ARG A 98 22.29 -25.49 1.65
C ARG A 98 22.20 -25.56 3.17
N ALA A 99 21.03 -25.87 3.74
CA ALA A 99 20.86 -25.82 5.19
C ALA A 99 21.72 -26.87 5.92
N SER A 100 22.33 -26.46 7.03
CA SER A 100 22.94 -27.38 7.99
C SER A 100 21.91 -27.89 9.00
N ASP A 101 22.25 -28.94 9.75
CA ASP A 101 21.37 -29.47 10.81
C ASP A 101 21.07 -28.41 11.88
N GLU A 102 22.07 -27.59 12.24
CA GLU A 102 21.91 -26.49 13.20
C GLU A 102 21.01 -25.37 12.66
N ASP A 103 21.08 -25.06 11.36
CA ASP A 103 20.14 -24.10 10.74
C ASP A 103 18.71 -24.64 10.78
N LEU A 104 18.53 -25.94 10.48
CA LEU A 104 17.21 -26.58 10.47
C LEU A 104 16.60 -26.64 11.86
N GLU A 105 17.38 -26.95 12.90
CA GLU A 105 16.91 -26.95 14.29
C GLU A 105 16.35 -25.58 14.70
N GLN A 106 16.98 -24.49 14.25
CA GLN A 106 16.55 -23.13 14.58
C GLN A 106 15.22 -22.71 13.94
N VAL A 107 14.88 -23.21 12.74
CA VAL A 107 13.76 -22.66 11.95
C VAL A 107 12.59 -23.63 11.74
N THR A 108 12.80 -24.93 11.92
CA THR A 108 11.83 -25.96 11.49
C THR A 108 10.47 -25.80 12.16
N ASP A 109 10.42 -25.75 13.49
CA ASP A 109 9.14 -25.68 14.22
C ASP A 109 8.38 -24.38 13.91
N ALA A 110 9.09 -23.26 13.84
CA ALA A 110 8.50 -21.97 13.50
C ALA A 110 7.88 -21.98 12.09
N LEU A 111 8.59 -22.54 11.11
CA LEU A 111 8.09 -22.69 9.74
C LEU A 111 6.88 -23.63 9.67
N LEU A 112 6.96 -24.80 10.31
CA LEU A 112 5.89 -25.79 10.31
C LEU A 112 4.60 -25.25 10.94
N LEU A 113 4.69 -24.56 12.07
CA LEU A 113 3.53 -23.95 12.73
C LEU A 113 2.91 -22.83 11.90
N ALA A 114 3.73 -21.93 11.33
CA ALA A 114 3.25 -20.84 10.48
C ALA A 114 2.55 -21.38 9.22
N MET A 115 3.13 -22.38 8.56
CA MET A 115 2.52 -23.04 7.39
C MET A 115 1.22 -23.76 7.75
N HIS A 116 1.18 -24.43 8.91
CA HIS A 116 0.00 -25.15 9.37
C HIS A 116 -1.20 -24.21 9.63
N ASP A 117 -0.97 -23.11 10.34
CA ASP A 117 -2.01 -22.12 10.62
C ASP A 117 -2.57 -21.51 9.32
N LEU A 118 -1.67 -21.04 8.44
CA LEU A 118 -2.06 -20.48 7.14
C LEU A 118 -2.86 -21.49 6.31
N ARG A 119 -2.38 -22.75 6.24
CA ARG A 119 -3.09 -23.82 5.52
C ARG A 119 -4.49 -24.03 6.08
N THR A 120 -4.64 -24.12 7.40
CA THR A 120 -5.93 -24.33 8.06
C THR A 120 -6.93 -23.21 7.71
N MET A 121 -6.49 -21.96 7.76
CA MET A 121 -7.32 -20.82 7.40
C MET A 121 -7.72 -20.80 5.91
N LEU A 122 -6.79 -21.10 5.00
CA LEU A 122 -7.08 -21.14 3.56
C LEU A 122 -8.04 -22.28 3.19
N VAL A 123 -7.85 -23.46 3.78
CA VAL A 123 -8.75 -24.62 3.56
C VAL A 123 -10.16 -24.28 4.03
N ARG A 124 -10.31 -23.70 5.24
CA ARG A 124 -11.61 -23.25 5.76
C ARG A 124 -12.28 -22.24 4.81
N LYS A 125 -11.56 -21.20 4.38
CA LYS A 125 -12.10 -20.19 3.46
C LYS A 125 -12.50 -20.77 2.10
N LYS A 126 -11.76 -21.77 1.60
CA LYS A 126 -12.10 -22.47 0.35
C LYS A 126 -13.38 -23.27 0.51
N ALA A 127 -13.55 -24.00 1.61
CA ALA A 127 -14.77 -24.74 1.92
C ALA A 127 -15.99 -23.81 2.04
N ASP A 128 -15.86 -22.69 2.78
CA ASP A 128 -16.93 -21.69 2.93
C ASP A 128 -17.42 -21.14 1.57
N ARG A 129 -16.52 -20.98 0.60
CA ARG A 129 -16.87 -20.50 -0.75
C ARG A 129 -17.62 -21.56 -1.58
N LEU A 130 -17.32 -22.83 -1.39
CA LEU A 130 -18.00 -23.93 -2.08
C LEU A 130 -19.42 -24.14 -1.55
N ILE A 131 -19.66 -23.88 -0.26
CA ILE A 131 -21.00 -24.01 0.37
C ILE A 131 -21.91 -22.82 0.03
N LYS A 132 -21.32 -21.65 -0.26
CA LYS A 132 -22.05 -20.42 -0.63
C LYS A 132 -22.28 -20.25 -2.14
N GLY A 133 -21.70 -21.14 -2.96
CA GLY A 133 -22.01 -21.25 -4.39
C GLY A 133 -23.23 -22.13 -4.60
#